data_AF-A0A1L9X9B2-F1
#
_entry.id   AF-A0A1L9X9B2-F1
#
_cell.length_a   1.000
_cell.length_b   1.000
_cell.length_c   1.000
_cell.angle_alpha   90.00
_cell.angle_beta   90.00
_cell.angle_gamma   90.00
#
_symmetry.space_group_name_H-M   'P 1'
#
loop_
_entity.id
_entity.type
_entity.pdbx_description
1 polymer ?
#
loop_
_entity_poly.entity_id
_entity_poly.type
_entity_poly.pdbx_seq_one_letter_code
_entity_poly.pdbx_strand_id
1 'polypeptide(L)'
;MPETNPRDILPNLPCALPTAGIPANTGVRKTAGLFSDLFRTDLTPTLFTQDAVWRDTFALTGTLRTFYSAPTICDVFNRLCTSREAHAFCVDIDAAKPVRLGAECGWIDVPFVFQTRSRPATNCSGVMSLVRAAPEEEEYRVWMLCTMLEGLLGWGDVDSLGHDIAKDMVASGASCVTMVQRSTTYVLPREYLQRAWEGMFNDVTPTEVSDREMNLVPTAVARLMTMAAVHPPAAAEPERFQALHRAGFRVEVFGDLIYQLNQRLGGHSMDTGSSAMIARGEIKVKSDSPLASYTEEGLLFSDGSVLPADVVIFATGFTGNLRDSVRTFFGEDIYNRVEDYWGVDPEGELKGVYVPTGHPGLWYMGGGMGQARFYSRFVALQIRASLDGTPLPVYQGIHLKENSA
;
A
#
# COMPACT_ATOMS: atom_id res chain seq x y z
N MET A 1 -1.20 3.97 -41.94
CA MET A 1 -0.39 4.14 -40.71
C MET A 1 -1.32 4.70 -39.66
N PRO A 2 -1.28 4.24 -38.40
CA PRO A 2 -2.15 4.82 -37.38
C PRO A 2 -1.78 6.30 -37.22
N GLU A 3 -2.80 7.16 -37.22
CA GLU A 3 -2.63 8.60 -37.03
C GLU A 3 -1.93 8.85 -35.69
N THR A 4 -0.77 9.49 -35.72
CA THR A 4 -0.06 9.88 -34.50
C THR A 4 -0.87 10.98 -33.82
N ASN A 5 -1.41 10.68 -32.63
CA ASN A 5 -2.08 11.68 -31.81
C ASN A 5 -1.04 12.75 -31.42
N PRO A 6 -1.17 14.01 -31.88
CA PRO A 6 -0.15 15.03 -31.64
C PRO A 6 -0.02 15.45 -30.17
N ARG A 7 -0.94 15.02 -29.30
CA ARG A 7 -0.84 15.18 -27.84
C ARG A 7 -0.12 14.03 -27.14
N ASP A 8 0.12 12.92 -27.84
CA ASP A 8 0.87 11.80 -27.29
C ASP A 8 2.37 12.08 -27.37
N ILE A 9 2.94 12.45 -26.23
CA ILE A 9 4.37 12.73 -26.10
C ILE A 9 5.20 11.47 -25.84
N LEU A 10 4.58 10.36 -25.43
CA LEU A 10 5.30 9.17 -24.97
C LEU A 10 6.22 8.57 -26.05
N PRO A 11 5.82 8.45 -27.34
CA PRO A 11 6.69 7.95 -28.40
C PRO A 11 7.94 8.81 -28.65
N ASN A 12 7.95 10.07 -28.19
CA ASN A 12 9.04 11.01 -28.39
C ASN A 12 9.99 11.09 -27.18
N LEU A 13 9.71 10.37 -26.09
CA LEU A 13 10.60 10.34 -24.93
C LEU A 13 11.82 9.45 -25.22
N PRO A 14 13.04 9.88 -24.86
CA PRO A 14 14.27 9.19 -25.23
C PRO A 14 14.54 7.99 -24.31
N CYS A 15 13.77 6.92 -24.48
CA CYS A 15 13.97 5.63 -23.82
C CYS A 15 13.60 4.47 -24.75
N ALA A 16 14.32 3.36 -24.65
CA ALA A 16 14.04 2.13 -25.36
C ALA A 16 14.17 0.92 -24.43
N LEU A 17 13.56 -0.20 -24.82
CA LEU A 17 13.84 -1.48 -24.16
C LEU A 17 15.26 -1.96 -24.52
N PRO A 18 15.96 -2.64 -23.60
CA PRO A 18 17.24 -3.25 -23.93
C PRO A 18 17.08 -4.35 -24.98
N THR A 19 18.06 -4.45 -25.88
CA THR A 19 18.07 -5.39 -27.00
C THR A 19 18.91 -6.65 -26.75
N ALA A 20 19.31 -6.87 -25.50
CA ALA A 20 19.99 -8.09 -25.08
C ALA A 20 19.17 -8.78 -23.98
N GLY A 21 18.97 -10.09 -24.13
CA GLY A 21 18.38 -10.92 -23.08
C GLY A 21 19.35 -11.25 -21.94
N ILE A 22 18.81 -11.71 -20.82
CA ILE A 22 19.57 -12.27 -19.70
C ILE A 22 19.53 -13.80 -19.76
N PRO A 23 20.64 -14.48 -20.09
CA PRO A 23 20.71 -15.94 -20.11
C PRO A 23 20.20 -16.60 -18.82
N ALA A 24 19.68 -17.82 -18.95
CA ALA A 24 19.15 -18.57 -17.81
C ALA A 24 20.24 -18.89 -16.76
N ASN A 25 21.48 -19.08 -17.23
CA ASN A 25 22.66 -19.41 -16.42
C ASN A 25 23.45 -18.17 -15.93
N THR A 26 22.95 -16.95 -16.16
CA THR A 26 23.61 -15.74 -15.67
C THR A 26 23.74 -15.78 -14.15
N GLY A 27 24.96 -15.56 -13.64
CA GLY A 27 25.25 -15.46 -12.21
C GLY A 27 24.75 -14.15 -11.62
N VAL A 28 23.43 -14.02 -11.39
CA VAL A 28 22.75 -12.78 -10.97
C VAL A 28 23.44 -12.10 -9.78
N ARG A 29 23.70 -12.85 -8.71
CA ARG A 29 24.39 -12.35 -7.50
C ARG A 29 25.80 -11.84 -7.81
N LYS A 30 26.53 -12.56 -8.67
CA LYS A 30 27.90 -12.18 -9.08
C LYS A 30 27.86 -10.88 -9.89
N THR A 31 26.93 -10.75 -10.83
CA THR A 31 26.74 -9.53 -11.62
C THR A 31 26.35 -8.34 -10.75
N ALA A 32 25.39 -8.49 -9.84
CA ALA A 32 25.02 -7.46 -8.88
C ALA A 32 26.20 -7.03 -7.99
N GLY A 33 27.03 -7.99 -7.58
CA GLY A 33 28.23 -7.75 -6.77
C GLY A 33 29.27 -6.83 -7.42
N LEU A 34 29.29 -6.71 -8.75
CA LEU A 34 30.17 -5.77 -9.47
C LEU A 34 29.79 -4.30 -9.22
N PHE A 35 28.55 -4.05 -8.81
CA PHE A 35 27.99 -2.72 -8.57
C PHE A 35 27.78 -2.41 -7.08
N SER A 36 28.30 -3.25 -6.17
CA SER A 36 28.13 -3.08 -4.72
C SER A 36 28.64 -1.74 -4.20
N ASP A 37 29.69 -1.22 -4.85
CA ASP A 37 30.35 0.03 -4.50
C ASP A 37 29.94 1.22 -5.40
N LEU A 38 28.92 1.04 -6.26
CA LEU A 38 28.51 2.03 -7.27
C LEU A 38 28.32 3.45 -6.70
N PHE A 39 27.72 3.55 -5.51
CA PHE A 39 27.38 4.83 -4.88
C PHE A 39 28.44 5.34 -3.89
N ARG A 40 29.63 4.71 -3.82
CA ARG A 40 30.73 5.19 -2.97
C ARG A 40 31.46 6.39 -3.58
N THR A 41 31.32 6.60 -4.88
CA THR A 41 31.92 7.71 -5.63
C THR A 41 30.86 8.35 -6.52
N ASP A 42 31.18 9.54 -7.03
CA ASP A 42 30.35 10.20 -8.03
C ASP A 42 30.09 9.28 -9.24
N LEU A 43 28.84 9.27 -9.69
CA LEU A 43 28.44 8.52 -10.86
C LEU A 43 29.09 9.12 -12.11
N THR A 44 29.61 8.26 -12.99
CA THR A 44 30.21 8.63 -14.27
C THR A 44 29.40 8.06 -15.44
N PRO A 45 29.29 8.76 -16.59
CA PRO A 45 28.46 8.32 -17.71
C PRO A 45 28.81 6.93 -18.27
N THR A 46 30.05 6.47 -18.09
CA THR A 46 30.52 5.14 -18.51
C THR A 46 29.84 3.98 -17.80
N LEU A 47 29.24 4.22 -16.63
CA LEU A 47 28.52 3.21 -15.85
C LEU A 47 27.12 2.92 -16.42
N PHE A 48 26.64 3.80 -17.31
CA PHE A 48 25.27 3.79 -17.82
C PHE A 48 25.23 3.46 -19.32
N THR A 49 24.09 2.96 -19.79
CA THR A 49 23.81 2.93 -21.23
C THR A 49 23.55 4.35 -21.75
N GLN A 50 23.68 4.55 -23.07
CA GLN A 50 23.47 5.88 -23.66
C GLN A 50 22.01 6.36 -23.50
N ASP A 51 21.07 5.42 -23.56
CA ASP A 51 19.62 5.60 -23.42
C ASP A 51 19.15 5.45 -21.96
N ALA A 52 20.06 5.55 -20.99
CA ALA A 52 19.71 5.35 -19.60
C ALA A 52 18.68 6.37 -19.10
N VAL A 53 17.83 5.90 -18.19
CA VAL A 53 16.76 6.69 -17.58
C VAL A 53 16.83 6.61 -16.05
N TRP A 54 16.63 7.74 -15.38
CA TRP A 54 16.47 7.77 -13.93
C TRP A 54 15.12 8.37 -13.58
N ARG A 55 14.33 7.63 -12.81
CA ARG A 55 13.10 8.11 -12.19
C ARG A 55 13.31 8.32 -10.69
N ASP A 56 13.06 9.54 -10.22
CA ASP A 56 13.03 9.87 -8.80
C ASP A 56 11.59 10.08 -8.34
N THR A 57 11.20 9.35 -7.31
CA THR A 57 9.92 9.46 -6.61
C THR A 57 10.18 10.10 -5.25
N PHE A 58 10.29 11.44 -5.25
CA PHE A 58 10.49 12.29 -4.08
C PHE A 58 11.82 12.14 -3.30
N ALA A 59 12.59 11.08 -3.50
CA ALA A 59 13.76 10.75 -2.67
C ALA A 59 14.83 11.86 -2.68
N LEU A 60 15.23 12.32 -3.86
CA LEU A 60 16.29 13.32 -4.02
C LEU A 60 15.74 14.66 -4.55
N THR A 61 14.72 14.60 -5.40
CA THR A 61 14.13 15.79 -6.04
C THR A 61 13.03 16.44 -5.22
N GLY A 62 12.44 15.73 -4.26
CA GLY A 62 11.26 16.19 -3.51
C GLY A 62 9.97 16.25 -4.34
N THR A 63 9.96 15.67 -5.55
CA THR A 63 8.76 15.54 -6.40
C THR A 63 8.91 14.32 -7.34
N LEU A 64 7.98 14.12 -8.27
CA LEU A 64 8.12 13.13 -9.34
C LEU A 64 8.93 13.71 -10.49
N ARG A 65 10.09 13.12 -10.79
CA ARG A 65 10.93 13.55 -11.92
C ARG A 65 11.49 12.34 -12.66
N THR A 66 11.65 12.50 -13.98
CA THR A 66 12.38 11.56 -14.82
C THR A 66 13.47 12.32 -15.57
N PHE A 67 14.68 11.80 -15.54
CA PHE A 67 15.85 12.31 -16.24
C PHE A 67 16.30 11.29 -17.27
N TYR A 68 16.71 11.76 -18.43
CA TYR A 68 17.12 10.92 -19.55
C TYR A 68 18.56 11.22 -19.92
N SER A 69 19.27 10.21 -20.41
CA SER A 69 20.69 10.19 -20.77
C SER A 69 21.65 10.09 -19.57
N ALA A 70 22.68 9.27 -19.74
CA ALA A 70 23.74 9.08 -18.75
C ALA A 70 24.38 10.39 -18.24
N PRO A 71 24.74 11.38 -19.10
CA PRO A 71 25.35 12.63 -18.62
C PRO A 71 24.42 13.44 -17.71
N THR A 72 23.13 13.52 -18.06
CA THR A 72 22.14 14.26 -17.26
C THR A 72 21.89 13.58 -15.93
N ILE A 73 21.77 12.24 -15.94
CA ILE A 73 21.61 11.44 -14.72
C ILE A 73 22.79 11.67 -13.79
N CYS A 74 24.02 11.53 -14.27
CA CYS A 74 25.22 11.71 -13.44
C CYS A 74 25.30 13.12 -12.84
N ASP A 75 25.13 14.16 -13.67
CA ASP A 75 25.20 15.56 -13.20
C ASP A 75 24.13 15.86 -12.14
N VAL A 76 22.88 15.50 -12.39
CA VAL A 76 21.78 15.79 -11.48
C VAL A 76 21.84 14.93 -10.22
N PHE A 77 22.12 13.63 -10.35
CA PHE A 77 22.20 12.71 -9.22
C PHE A 77 23.32 13.11 -8.27
N ASN A 78 24.55 13.32 -8.75
CA ASN A 78 25.68 13.69 -7.90
C ASN A 78 25.44 15.03 -7.20
N ARG A 79 24.86 16.02 -7.91
CA ARG A 79 24.49 17.32 -7.33
C ARG A 79 23.43 17.18 -6.24
N LEU A 80 22.41 16.35 -6.46
CA LEU A 80 21.36 16.11 -5.47
C LEU A 80 21.85 15.27 -4.29
N CYS A 81 22.70 14.27 -4.50
CA CYS A 81 23.34 13.55 -3.41
C CYS A 81 24.16 14.50 -2.53
N THR A 82 24.89 15.43 -3.14
CA THR A 82 25.62 16.46 -2.40
C THR A 82 24.67 17.39 -1.64
N SER A 83 23.66 17.96 -2.31
CA SER A 83 22.75 18.95 -1.69
C SER A 83 21.83 18.35 -0.64
N ARG A 84 21.48 17.06 -0.77
CA ARG A 84 20.68 16.31 0.20
C ARG A 84 21.51 15.65 1.30
N GLU A 85 22.84 15.69 1.18
CA GLU A 85 23.74 14.94 2.05
C GLU A 85 23.37 13.44 2.07
N ALA A 86 23.16 12.88 0.88
CA ALA A 86 22.83 11.47 0.70
C ALA A 86 24.02 10.60 1.10
N HIS A 87 23.76 9.56 1.90
CA HIS A 87 24.79 8.71 2.49
C HIS A 87 24.21 7.33 2.84
N ALA A 88 25.06 6.47 3.42
CA ALA A 88 24.69 5.12 3.86
C ALA A 88 24.05 4.27 2.75
N PHE A 89 24.51 4.43 1.51
CA PHE A 89 24.10 3.58 0.40
C PHE A 89 24.48 2.13 0.69
N CYS A 90 23.51 1.23 0.58
CA CYS A 90 23.69 -0.21 0.76
C CYS A 90 22.99 -0.94 -0.39
N VAL A 91 23.76 -1.63 -1.23
CA VAL A 91 23.25 -2.42 -2.36
C VAL A 91 22.94 -3.83 -1.86
N ASP A 92 21.71 -4.29 -2.08
CA ASP A 92 21.25 -5.62 -1.70
C ASP A 92 21.48 -6.61 -2.86
N ILE A 93 22.68 -7.17 -2.88
CA ILE A 93 23.12 -8.15 -3.89
C ILE A 93 22.36 -9.48 -3.80
N ASP A 94 21.80 -9.80 -2.64
CA ASP A 94 21.11 -11.06 -2.38
C ASP A 94 19.64 -10.97 -2.84
N ALA A 95 19.04 -9.76 -2.83
CA ALA A 95 17.73 -9.47 -3.38
C ALA A 95 17.71 -9.22 -4.90
N ALA A 96 18.86 -9.30 -5.58
CA ALA A 96 18.95 -9.10 -7.02
C ALA A 96 18.16 -10.15 -7.81
N LYS A 97 17.39 -9.72 -8.81
CA LYS A 97 16.45 -10.58 -9.54
C LYS A 97 16.45 -10.30 -11.05
N PRO A 98 16.53 -11.34 -11.91
CA PRO A 98 16.49 -11.16 -13.34
C PRO A 98 15.06 -10.93 -13.84
N VAL A 99 14.89 -10.01 -14.77
CA VAL A 99 13.67 -9.82 -15.56
C VAL A 99 13.95 -10.25 -16.99
N ARG A 100 13.12 -11.14 -17.54
CA ARG A 100 13.28 -11.72 -18.87
C ARG A 100 12.02 -11.51 -19.69
N LEU A 101 12.12 -10.65 -20.70
CA LEU A 101 11.05 -10.33 -21.63
C LEU A 101 11.40 -10.94 -23.01
N GLY A 102 11.12 -12.23 -23.16
CA GLY A 102 11.55 -12.99 -24.35
C GLY A 102 13.05 -13.29 -24.37
N ALA A 103 13.55 -13.75 -25.53
CA ALA A 103 14.95 -14.15 -25.68
C ALA A 103 15.91 -12.96 -25.84
N GLU A 104 15.41 -11.83 -26.35
CA GLU A 104 16.23 -10.69 -26.79
C GLU A 104 16.13 -9.47 -25.88
N CYS A 105 15.31 -9.49 -24.82
CA CYS A 105 15.18 -8.36 -23.90
C CYS A 105 15.16 -8.85 -22.45
N GLY A 106 16.04 -8.30 -21.62
CA GLY A 106 16.03 -8.56 -20.19
C GLY A 106 17.05 -7.71 -19.44
N TRP A 107 16.91 -7.69 -18.12
CA TRP A 107 17.80 -6.97 -17.21
C TRP A 107 17.85 -7.66 -15.85
N ILE A 108 18.70 -7.16 -14.95
CA ILE A 108 18.77 -7.60 -13.56
C ILE A 108 18.43 -6.40 -12.69
N ASP A 109 17.36 -6.48 -11.92
CA ASP A 109 17.04 -5.48 -10.90
C ASP A 109 17.84 -5.77 -9.64
N VAL A 110 18.58 -4.76 -9.17
CA VAL A 110 19.39 -4.81 -7.95
C VAL A 110 18.87 -3.72 -7.00
N PRO A 111 18.19 -4.10 -5.90
CA PRO A 111 17.71 -3.15 -4.91
C PRO A 111 18.86 -2.51 -4.13
N PHE A 112 18.63 -1.29 -3.64
CA PHE A 112 19.52 -0.62 -2.70
C PHE A 112 18.73 0.32 -1.78
N VAL A 113 19.33 0.71 -0.67
CA VAL A 113 18.79 1.68 0.28
C VAL A 113 19.80 2.78 0.57
N PHE A 114 19.33 3.95 0.98
CA PHE A 114 20.17 5.07 1.39
C PHE A 114 19.40 6.05 2.29
N GLN A 115 20.11 7.01 2.87
CA GLN A 115 19.54 8.04 3.73
C GLN A 115 19.99 9.42 3.28
N THR A 116 19.23 10.46 3.64
CA THR A 116 19.62 11.88 3.46
C THR A 116 19.70 12.58 4.82
N ARG A 117 20.59 13.56 4.99
CA ARG A 117 20.70 14.37 6.23
C ARG A 117 20.11 15.76 6.10
N SER A 118 20.03 16.31 4.89
CA SER A 118 19.42 17.63 4.67
C SER A 118 18.00 17.65 5.23
N ARG A 119 17.52 18.77 5.78
CA ARG A 119 16.17 18.81 6.38
C ARG A 119 15.07 18.85 5.31
N PRO A 120 14.01 18.03 5.41
CA PRO A 120 13.85 16.93 6.38
C PRO A 120 14.73 15.72 6.01
N ALA A 121 15.37 15.11 7.00
CA ALA A 121 16.19 13.91 6.79
C ALA A 121 15.29 12.72 6.42
N THR A 122 15.75 11.83 5.54
CA THR A 122 14.90 10.79 4.94
C THR A 122 15.54 9.41 4.93
N ASN A 123 14.70 8.38 4.98
CA ASN A 123 15.02 7.01 4.54
C ASN A 123 14.52 6.84 3.10
N CYS A 124 15.35 6.26 2.25
CA CYS A 124 15.06 6.08 0.84
C CYS A 124 15.47 4.69 0.37
N SER A 125 14.82 4.22 -0.69
CA SER A 125 15.21 3.03 -1.41
C SER A 125 15.41 3.33 -2.89
N GLY A 126 15.93 2.35 -3.61
CA GLY A 126 16.01 2.39 -5.05
C GLY A 126 16.25 1.03 -5.67
N VAL A 127 16.17 1.00 -6.99
CA VAL A 127 16.50 -0.16 -7.82
C VAL A 127 17.37 0.33 -8.97
N MET A 128 18.49 -0.34 -9.20
CA MET A 128 19.25 -0.20 -10.43
C MET A 128 18.99 -1.41 -11.32
N SER A 129 18.65 -1.17 -12.58
CA SER A 129 18.41 -2.23 -13.57
C SER A 129 19.62 -2.35 -14.49
N LEU A 130 20.29 -3.49 -14.41
CA LEU A 130 21.52 -3.79 -15.14
C LEU A 130 21.20 -4.53 -16.43
N VAL A 131 21.72 -4.03 -17.55
CA VAL A 131 21.61 -4.67 -18.87
C VAL A 131 22.99 -5.01 -19.39
N ARG A 132 23.06 -5.97 -20.32
CA ARG A 132 24.31 -6.28 -21.02
C ARG A 132 24.63 -5.15 -22.00
N ALA A 133 25.89 -4.71 -22.04
CA ALA A 133 26.34 -3.65 -22.93
C ALA A 133 26.17 -4.01 -24.41
N ALA A 134 26.34 -5.30 -24.75
CA ALA A 134 26.00 -5.86 -26.05
C ALA A 134 25.55 -7.34 -25.92
N PRO A 135 24.83 -7.90 -26.92
CA PRO A 135 24.38 -9.30 -26.92
C PRO A 135 25.49 -10.36 -26.82
N GLU A 136 26.74 -10.02 -27.09
CA GLU A 136 27.88 -10.93 -26.99
C GLU A 136 28.85 -10.60 -25.84
N GLU A 137 28.65 -9.48 -25.14
CA GLU A 137 29.54 -9.04 -24.06
C GLU A 137 29.07 -9.52 -22.68
N GLU A 138 30.00 -9.86 -21.79
CA GLU A 138 29.71 -10.09 -20.36
C GLU A 138 29.78 -8.79 -19.52
N GLU A 139 29.95 -7.64 -20.18
CA GLU A 139 29.92 -6.33 -19.54
C GLU A 139 28.46 -5.91 -19.28
N TYR A 140 28.22 -5.37 -18.08
CA TYR A 140 26.92 -4.85 -17.67
C TYR A 140 26.99 -3.35 -17.44
N ARG A 141 25.89 -2.65 -17.69
CA ARG A 141 25.72 -1.21 -17.44
C ARG A 141 24.35 -0.95 -16.85
N VAL A 142 24.22 0.18 -16.15
CA VAL A 142 22.94 0.65 -15.61
C VAL A 142 22.11 1.26 -16.75
N TRP A 143 20.97 0.66 -17.04
CA TRP A 143 20.01 1.21 -18.01
C TRP A 143 18.93 2.03 -17.33
N MET A 144 18.45 1.56 -16.18
CA MET A 144 17.42 2.27 -15.42
C MET A 144 17.85 2.42 -13.98
N LEU A 145 17.60 3.61 -13.43
CA LEU A 145 17.70 3.90 -12.01
C LEU A 145 16.33 4.34 -11.51
N CYS A 146 15.91 3.85 -10.36
CA CYS A 146 14.72 4.30 -9.65
C CYS A 146 15.10 4.63 -8.21
N THR A 147 14.66 5.76 -7.70
CA THR A 147 14.84 6.17 -6.29
C THR A 147 13.51 6.60 -5.70
N MET A 148 13.25 6.24 -4.43
CA MET A 148 11.95 6.41 -3.79
C MET A 148 12.13 6.86 -2.34
N LEU A 149 11.31 7.83 -1.91
CA LEU A 149 11.20 8.22 -0.51
C LEU A 149 10.40 7.16 0.24
N GLU A 150 10.97 6.57 1.28
CA GLU A 150 10.30 5.57 2.12
C GLU A 150 9.75 6.22 3.40
N GLY A 151 10.43 7.25 3.92
CA GLY A 151 9.97 7.94 5.11
C GLY A 151 10.90 9.05 5.56
N LEU A 152 10.48 9.78 6.60
CA LEU A 152 11.32 10.79 7.24
C LEU A 152 12.08 10.15 8.40
N LEU A 153 13.39 10.37 8.49
CA LEU A 153 14.22 9.81 9.54
C LEU A 153 13.77 10.35 10.92
N GLY A 154 13.49 9.45 11.85
CA GLY A 154 12.98 9.79 13.19
C GLY A 154 11.46 10.02 13.26
N TRP A 155 10.72 9.78 12.18
CA TRP A 155 9.26 9.78 12.14
C TRP A 155 8.73 8.38 11.84
N GLY A 156 7.52 8.08 12.32
CA GLY A 156 6.85 6.80 12.03
C GLY A 156 6.48 6.67 10.56
N ASP A 157 6.18 5.44 10.14
CA ASP A 157 5.69 5.14 8.80
C ASP A 157 4.28 5.74 8.61
N VAL A 158 4.02 6.34 7.44
CA VAL A 158 2.72 6.93 7.09
C VAL A 158 1.66 5.88 6.74
N ASP A 159 2.10 4.65 6.45
CA ASP A 159 1.25 3.50 6.20
C ASP A 159 0.96 2.69 7.49
N SER A 160 1.42 3.20 8.64
CA SER A 160 1.39 2.55 9.96
C SER A 160 0.07 2.74 10.70
N LEU A 161 -0.65 1.65 11.00
CA LEU A 161 -1.83 1.67 11.87
C LEU A 161 -1.42 1.61 13.34
N GLY A 162 -2.36 1.74 14.30
CA GLY A 162 -2.03 1.83 15.73
C GLY A 162 -1.14 0.70 16.30
N HIS A 163 -1.19 -0.51 15.73
CA HIS A 163 -0.29 -1.61 16.11
C HIS A 163 1.12 -1.43 15.55
N ASP A 164 1.23 -0.94 14.32
CA ASP A 164 2.49 -0.64 13.66
C ASP A 164 3.16 0.58 14.31
N ILE A 165 2.39 1.62 14.68
CA ILE A 165 2.90 2.77 15.44
C ILE A 165 3.52 2.30 16.76
N ALA A 166 2.85 1.41 17.49
CA ALA A 166 3.37 0.88 18.75
C ALA A 166 4.68 0.09 18.55
N LYS A 167 4.76 -0.71 17.48
CA LYS A 167 5.97 -1.42 17.06
C LYS A 167 7.09 -0.44 16.68
N ASP A 168 6.79 0.60 15.91
CA ASP A 168 7.75 1.63 15.48
C ASP A 168 8.30 2.42 16.67
N MET A 169 7.46 2.72 17.66
CA MET A 169 7.89 3.36 18.91
C MET A 169 8.88 2.48 19.69
N VAL A 170 8.61 1.18 19.82
CA VAL A 170 9.56 0.23 20.43
C VAL A 170 10.87 0.20 19.63
N ALA A 171 10.79 0.08 18.31
CA ALA A 171 11.96 0.05 17.43
C ALA A 171 12.79 1.35 17.50
N SER A 172 12.12 2.49 17.76
CA SER A 172 12.74 3.81 17.93
C SER A 172 13.33 4.03 19.32
N GLY A 173 13.27 3.03 20.22
CA GLY A 173 13.87 3.10 21.55
C GLY A 173 13.01 3.76 22.62
N ALA A 174 11.67 3.82 22.42
CA ALA A 174 10.77 4.22 23.50
C ALA A 174 10.94 3.29 24.71
N SER A 175 11.16 3.88 25.89
CA SER A 175 11.44 3.13 27.13
C SER A 175 10.26 2.25 27.57
N CYS A 176 9.04 2.66 27.26
CA CYS A 176 7.82 1.92 27.52
C CYS A 176 6.73 2.34 26.52
N VAL A 177 6.06 1.36 25.90
CA VAL A 177 4.91 1.59 25.02
C VAL A 177 3.70 0.86 25.58
N THR A 178 2.58 1.56 25.72
CA THR A 178 1.31 0.98 26.17
C THR A 178 0.20 1.31 25.20
N MET A 179 -0.47 0.30 24.65
CA MET A 179 -1.67 0.46 23.85
C MET A 179 -2.91 0.48 24.74
N VAL A 180 -3.73 1.53 24.61
CA VAL A 180 -5.05 1.59 25.27
C VAL A 180 -6.09 1.02 24.31
N GLN A 181 -6.61 -0.16 24.63
CA GLN A 181 -7.57 -0.88 23.79
C GLN A 181 -8.99 -0.77 24.35
N ARG A 182 -9.87 -0.05 23.63
CA ARG A 182 -11.28 0.16 24.02
C ARG A 182 -12.19 -1.05 23.77
N SER A 183 -11.97 -1.76 22.67
CA SER A 183 -12.84 -2.85 22.20
C SER A 183 -12.02 -4.03 21.72
N THR A 184 -12.64 -5.19 21.59
CA THR A 184 -12.01 -6.34 20.93
C THR A 184 -11.52 -5.95 19.54
N THR A 185 -10.45 -6.60 19.11
CA THR A 185 -9.87 -6.41 17.77
C THR A 185 -9.69 -7.75 17.10
N TYR A 186 -10.23 -7.89 15.89
CA TYR A 186 -9.99 -9.08 15.09
C TYR A 186 -8.54 -9.08 14.61
N VAL A 187 -7.76 -10.08 15.02
CA VAL A 187 -6.37 -10.22 14.58
C VAL A 187 -6.31 -11.23 13.45
N LEU A 188 -5.86 -10.79 12.28
CA LEU A 188 -5.72 -11.62 11.09
C LEU A 188 -4.26 -11.65 10.63
N PRO A 189 -3.56 -12.77 10.87
CA PRO A 189 -2.21 -12.98 10.34
C PRO A 189 -2.15 -12.82 8.82
N ARG A 190 -1.19 -12.03 8.34
CA ARG A 190 -1.00 -11.75 6.90
C ARG A 190 -0.86 -13.04 6.09
N GLU A 191 -0.15 -14.03 6.62
CA GLU A 191 0.12 -15.30 5.95
C GLU A 191 -1.16 -16.12 5.69
N TYR A 192 -2.23 -15.93 6.46
CA TYR A 192 -3.50 -16.62 6.22
C TYR A 192 -4.19 -16.07 4.97
N LEU A 193 -4.23 -14.73 4.84
CA LEU A 193 -4.78 -14.08 3.66
C LEU A 193 -3.93 -14.30 2.42
N GLN A 194 -2.60 -14.27 2.57
CA GLN A 194 -1.71 -14.55 1.45
C GLN A 194 -2.02 -15.93 0.84
N ARG A 195 -2.07 -16.98 1.65
CA ARG A 195 -2.43 -18.34 1.19
C ARG A 195 -3.82 -18.39 0.57
N ALA A 196 -4.80 -17.68 1.15
CA ALA A 196 -6.16 -17.62 0.61
C ALA A 196 -6.22 -16.93 -0.77
N TRP A 197 -5.29 -16.03 -1.07
CA TRP A 197 -5.27 -15.23 -2.30
C TRP A 197 -4.29 -15.71 -3.36
N GLU A 198 -3.31 -16.55 -3.02
CA GLU A 198 -2.31 -17.10 -3.94
C GLU A 198 -2.92 -17.77 -5.19
N GLY A 199 -4.12 -18.36 -5.06
CA GLY A 199 -4.84 -18.94 -6.21
C GLY A 199 -5.37 -17.90 -7.20
N MET A 200 -5.71 -16.69 -6.74
CA MET A 200 -6.25 -15.61 -7.57
C MET A 200 -5.15 -14.65 -8.04
N PHE A 201 -4.28 -14.22 -7.13
CA PHE A 201 -3.20 -13.28 -7.39
C PHE A 201 -1.85 -14.00 -7.42
N ASN A 202 -1.32 -14.19 -8.63
CA ASN A 202 -0.07 -14.89 -8.89
C ASN A 202 0.56 -14.41 -10.21
N ASP A 203 1.75 -14.92 -10.53
CA ASP A 203 2.55 -14.46 -11.68
C ASP A 203 2.00 -14.90 -13.05
N VAL A 204 0.97 -15.76 -13.08
CA VAL A 204 0.43 -16.34 -14.34
C VAL A 204 -0.98 -15.87 -14.66
N THR A 205 -1.76 -15.46 -13.65
CA THR A 205 -3.10 -14.89 -13.84
C THR A 205 -2.99 -13.38 -14.01
N PRO A 206 -3.45 -12.81 -15.13
CA PRO A 206 -3.45 -11.36 -15.31
C PRO A 206 -4.24 -10.66 -14.20
N THR A 207 -3.71 -9.56 -13.67
CA THR A 207 -4.30 -8.88 -12.51
C THR A 207 -5.75 -8.45 -12.74
N GLU A 208 -6.11 -8.05 -13.95
CA GLU A 208 -7.50 -7.69 -14.29
C GLU A 208 -8.46 -8.87 -14.22
N VAL A 209 -7.97 -10.11 -14.43
CA VAL A 209 -8.76 -11.34 -14.26
C VAL A 209 -8.95 -11.59 -12.77
N SER A 210 -7.88 -11.50 -11.96
CA SER A 210 -7.94 -11.65 -10.51
C SER A 210 -8.86 -10.63 -9.85
N ASP A 211 -8.76 -9.35 -10.24
CA ASP A 211 -9.64 -8.29 -9.74
C ASP A 211 -11.10 -8.57 -10.08
N ARG A 212 -11.38 -9.07 -11.30
CA ARG A 212 -12.73 -9.46 -11.69
C ARG A 212 -13.24 -10.64 -10.87
N GLU A 213 -12.44 -11.68 -10.68
CA GLU A 213 -12.83 -12.83 -9.87
C GLU A 213 -13.16 -12.43 -8.44
N MET A 214 -12.32 -11.57 -7.84
CA MET A 214 -12.53 -11.11 -6.47
C MET A 214 -13.80 -10.25 -6.32
N ASN A 215 -14.09 -9.35 -7.26
CA ASN A 215 -15.19 -8.38 -7.15
C ASN A 215 -16.50 -8.83 -7.81
N LEU A 216 -16.53 -9.98 -8.48
CA LEU A 216 -17.75 -10.53 -9.09
C LEU A 216 -18.57 -11.37 -8.10
N VAL A 217 -17.93 -11.90 -7.06
CA VAL A 217 -18.59 -12.74 -6.06
C VAL A 217 -19.47 -11.87 -5.15
N PRO A 218 -20.76 -12.21 -4.96
CA PRO A 218 -21.63 -11.48 -4.03
C PRO A 218 -21.00 -11.40 -2.64
N THR A 219 -21.04 -10.21 -2.02
CA THR A 219 -20.40 -9.94 -0.72
C THR A 219 -20.75 -10.97 0.35
N ALA A 220 -22.01 -11.41 0.38
CA ALA A 220 -22.49 -12.42 1.33
C ALA A 220 -21.80 -13.79 1.17
N VAL A 221 -21.47 -14.17 -0.08
CA VAL A 221 -20.73 -15.41 -0.38
C VAL A 221 -19.23 -15.20 -0.12
N ALA A 222 -18.67 -14.07 -0.55
CA ALA A 222 -17.27 -13.72 -0.31
C ALA A 222 -16.93 -13.73 1.19
N ARG A 223 -17.86 -13.27 2.03
CA ARG A 223 -17.80 -13.37 3.49
C ARG A 223 -17.60 -14.82 3.97
N LEU A 224 -18.47 -15.73 3.53
CA LEU A 224 -18.41 -17.14 3.93
C LEU A 224 -17.13 -17.82 3.43
N MET A 225 -16.73 -17.54 2.18
CA MET A 225 -15.49 -18.05 1.59
C MET A 225 -14.27 -17.58 2.38
N THR A 226 -14.23 -16.30 2.75
CA THR A 226 -13.12 -15.72 3.52
C THR A 226 -13.02 -16.38 4.90
N MET A 227 -14.14 -16.51 5.61
CA MET A 227 -14.17 -17.18 6.93
C MET A 227 -13.69 -18.65 6.81
N ALA A 228 -14.18 -19.38 5.82
CA ALA A 228 -13.78 -20.77 5.58
C ALA A 228 -12.28 -20.91 5.26
N ALA A 229 -11.67 -19.90 4.64
CA ALA A 229 -10.24 -19.89 4.33
C ALA A 229 -9.37 -19.56 5.55
N VAL A 230 -9.79 -18.61 6.40
CA VAL A 230 -8.91 -18.05 7.45
C VAL A 230 -9.18 -18.61 8.86
N HIS A 231 -10.36 -19.17 9.14
CA HIS A 231 -10.67 -19.73 10.47
C HIS A 231 -9.95 -21.05 10.77
N PRO A 232 -9.82 -22.02 9.83
CA PRO A 232 -9.10 -23.26 10.10
C PRO A 232 -7.62 -23.07 10.50
N PRO A 233 -6.80 -22.26 9.80
CA PRO A 233 -5.43 -22.02 10.24
C PRO A 233 -5.37 -21.30 11.60
N ALA A 234 -6.30 -20.38 11.89
CA ALA A 234 -6.39 -19.75 13.21
C ALA A 234 -6.68 -20.76 14.32
N ALA A 235 -7.58 -21.73 14.07
CA ALA A 235 -7.87 -22.80 15.01
C ALA A 235 -6.69 -23.77 15.23
N ALA A 236 -5.80 -23.91 14.25
CA ALA A 236 -4.59 -24.73 14.34
C ALA A 236 -3.45 -24.06 15.13
N GLU A 237 -3.52 -22.75 15.39
CA GLU A 237 -2.50 -21.98 16.12
C GLU A 237 -3.05 -21.32 17.40
N PRO A 238 -3.69 -22.07 18.32
CA PRO A 238 -4.39 -21.48 19.47
C PRO A 238 -3.45 -20.70 20.40
N GLU A 239 -2.19 -21.14 20.52
CA GLU A 239 -1.21 -20.50 21.40
C GLU A 239 -0.85 -19.07 20.96
N ARG A 240 -0.87 -18.77 19.65
CA ARG A 240 -0.62 -17.42 19.13
C ARG A 240 -1.60 -16.41 19.73
N PHE A 241 -2.88 -16.78 19.80
CA PHE A 241 -3.95 -15.92 20.31
C PHE A 241 -4.08 -15.99 21.84
N GLN A 242 -3.81 -17.14 22.45
CA GLN A 242 -3.79 -17.26 23.91
C GLN A 242 -2.67 -16.41 24.54
N ALA A 243 -1.51 -16.30 23.87
CA ALA A 243 -0.45 -15.43 24.31
C ALA A 243 -0.87 -13.95 24.36
N LEU A 244 -1.66 -13.49 23.38
CA LEU A 244 -2.25 -12.15 23.39
C LEU A 244 -3.22 -11.95 24.56
N HIS A 245 -4.11 -12.92 24.81
CA HIS A 245 -5.01 -12.86 25.95
C HIS A 245 -4.26 -12.78 27.28
N ARG A 246 -3.18 -13.55 27.45
CA ARG A 246 -2.32 -13.51 28.65
C ARG A 246 -1.61 -12.17 28.81
N ALA A 247 -1.28 -11.49 27.71
CA ALA A 247 -0.71 -10.15 27.71
C ALA A 247 -1.76 -9.03 27.95
N GLY A 248 -3.03 -9.38 28.16
CA GLY A 248 -4.11 -8.41 28.42
C GLY A 248 -4.76 -7.83 27.16
N PHE A 249 -4.42 -8.35 25.98
CA PHE A 249 -5.03 -7.93 24.72
C PHE A 249 -6.36 -8.67 24.48
N ARG A 250 -7.41 -7.91 24.17
CA ARG A 250 -8.74 -8.42 23.83
C ARG A 250 -8.78 -8.78 22.34
N VAL A 251 -8.24 -9.96 22.02
CA VAL A 251 -8.28 -10.49 20.66
C VAL A 251 -9.63 -11.15 20.35
N GLU A 252 -10.14 -10.89 19.15
CA GLU A 252 -11.13 -11.72 18.49
C GLU A 252 -10.40 -12.63 17.50
N VAL A 253 -10.54 -13.95 17.64
CA VAL A 253 -9.80 -14.94 16.84
C VAL A 253 -10.57 -15.30 15.55
N PHE A 254 -11.87 -15.50 15.67
CA PHE A 254 -12.75 -15.93 14.57
C PHE A 254 -13.61 -14.78 14.08
N GLY A 255 -12.96 -13.69 13.68
CA GLY A 255 -13.64 -12.52 13.14
C GLY A 255 -14.08 -12.69 11.69
N ASP A 256 -14.79 -11.68 11.20
CA ASP A 256 -15.34 -11.62 9.86
C ASP A 256 -14.74 -10.44 9.10
N LEU A 257 -13.72 -10.73 8.29
CA LEU A 257 -12.99 -9.68 7.57
C LEU A 257 -13.89 -8.86 6.64
N ILE A 258 -14.85 -9.51 5.97
CA ILE A 258 -15.74 -8.81 5.02
C ILE A 258 -16.67 -7.87 5.78
N TYR A 259 -17.17 -8.25 6.96
CA TYR A 259 -17.88 -7.33 7.84
C TYR A 259 -16.98 -6.18 8.32
N GLN A 260 -15.75 -6.46 8.76
CA GLN A 260 -14.84 -5.43 9.26
C GLN A 260 -14.50 -4.39 8.17
N LEU A 261 -14.29 -4.83 6.93
CA LEU A 261 -14.01 -3.95 5.80
C LEU A 261 -15.27 -3.22 5.32
N ASN A 262 -16.36 -3.94 5.05
CA ASN A 262 -17.51 -3.38 4.35
C ASN A 262 -18.49 -2.65 5.28
N GLN A 263 -18.60 -3.04 6.55
CA GLN A 263 -19.51 -2.38 7.50
C GLN A 263 -18.80 -1.43 8.46
N ARG A 264 -17.61 -1.80 8.92
CA ARG A 264 -16.90 -1.01 9.95
C ARG A 264 -15.79 -0.12 9.42
N LEU A 265 -15.27 -0.39 8.22
CA LEU A 265 -14.07 0.26 7.67
C LEU A 265 -12.90 0.26 8.68
N GLY A 266 -12.74 -0.83 9.43
CA GLY A 266 -11.76 -0.92 10.51
C GLY A 266 -12.07 -2.06 11.47
N GLY A 267 -11.54 -2.00 12.70
CA GLY A 267 -11.81 -3.01 13.73
C GLY A 267 -11.05 -4.33 13.61
N HIS A 268 -10.13 -4.42 12.64
CA HIS A 268 -9.21 -5.53 12.47
C HIS A 268 -7.75 -5.05 12.47
N SER A 269 -6.85 -5.95 12.79
CA SER A 269 -5.40 -5.78 12.66
C SER A 269 -4.87 -6.81 11.69
N MET A 270 -4.25 -6.34 10.61
CA MET A 270 -3.44 -7.17 9.74
C MET A 270 -2.11 -7.43 10.42
N ASP A 271 -1.95 -8.60 11.02
CA ASP A 271 -0.78 -8.89 11.86
C ASP A 271 0.45 -9.19 11.00
N THR A 272 1.43 -8.30 11.13
CA THR A 272 2.76 -8.39 10.50
C THR A 272 3.87 -8.55 11.54
N GLY A 273 3.54 -8.84 12.80
CA GLY A 273 4.49 -9.10 13.88
C GLY A 273 4.21 -8.34 15.19
N SER A 274 3.30 -7.36 15.19
CA SER A 274 2.94 -6.60 16.40
C SER A 274 2.35 -7.50 17.49
N SER A 275 1.57 -8.53 17.12
CA SER A 275 0.99 -9.46 18.09
C SER A 275 2.06 -10.18 18.91
N ALA A 276 3.17 -10.56 18.26
CA ALA A 276 4.26 -11.25 18.92
C ALA A 276 4.99 -10.34 19.92
N MET A 277 5.11 -9.04 19.62
CA MET A 277 5.68 -8.04 20.54
C MET A 277 4.78 -7.81 21.76
N ILE A 278 3.45 -7.77 21.55
CA ILE A 278 2.47 -7.72 22.65
C ILE A 278 2.59 -8.98 23.53
N ALA A 279 2.63 -10.16 22.91
CA ALA A 279 2.75 -11.43 23.63
C ALA A 279 4.04 -11.53 24.48
N ARG A 280 5.14 -10.92 24.02
CA ARG A 280 6.41 -10.85 24.75
C ARG A 280 6.47 -9.72 25.79
N GLY A 281 5.44 -8.87 25.85
CA GLY A 281 5.37 -7.74 26.77
C GLY A 281 6.22 -6.52 26.38
N GLU A 282 6.77 -6.50 25.16
CA GLU A 282 7.48 -5.34 24.61
C GLU A 282 6.51 -4.17 24.36
N ILE A 283 5.27 -4.50 23.97
CA ILE A 283 4.15 -3.57 23.89
C ILE A 283 3.16 -3.98 24.99
N LYS A 284 2.94 -3.11 25.97
CA LYS A 284 1.95 -3.33 27.03
C LYS A 284 0.55 -3.00 26.53
N VAL A 285 -0.47 -3.58 27.14
CA VAL A 285 -1.87 -3.30 26.79
C VAL A 285 -2.67 -2.94 28.05
N LYS A 286 -3.44 -1.87 27.97
CA LYS A 286 -4.48 -1.53 28.94
C LYS A 286 -5.85 -1.63 28.29
N SER A 287 -6.68 -2.55 28.76
CA SER A 287 -7.99 -2.88 28.16
C SER A 287 -9.11 -3.13 29.18
N ASP A 288 -8.79 -2.95 30.47
CA ASP A 288 -9.61 -3.28 31.63
C ASP A 288 -10.58 -2.15 32.04
N SER A 289 -10.30 -0.91 31.62
CA SER A 289 -11.07 0.27 32.02
C SER A 289 -11.15 1.30 30.88
N PRO A 290 -12.29 2.00 30.69
CA PRO A 290 -12.39 3.12 29.77
C PRO A 290 -11.55 4.31 30.22
N LEU A 291 -11.01 5.06 29.25
CA LEU A 291 -10.39 6.36 29.50
C LEU A 291 -11.44 7.35 29.99
N ALA A 292 -11.18 8.02 31.12
CA ALA A 292 -12.07 9.03 31.70
C ALA A 292 -11.63 10.45 31.35
N SER A 293 -10.34 10.76 31.48
CA SER A 293 -9.80 12.10 31.18
C SER A 293 -8.27 12.10 31.03
N TYR A 294 -7.73 13.19 30.49
CA TYR A 294 -6.30 13.47 30.51
C TYR A 294 -5.93 14.17 31.81
N THR A 295 -4.75 13.87 32.33
CA THR A 295 -4.16 14.58 33.48
C THR A 295 -2.85 15.22 33.03
N GLU A 296 -2.25 16.06 33.88
CA GLU A 296 -0.93 16.64 33.61
C GLU A 296 0.18 15.56 33.48
N GLU A 297 -0.05 14.37 34.05
CA GLU A 297 0.94 13.29 34.14
C GLU A 297 0.62 12.13 33.18
N GLY A 298 -0.54 12.11 32.52
CA GLY A 298 -0.94 11.03 31.61
C GLY A 298 -2.45 10.85 31.48
N LEU A 299 -2.91 9.61 31.69
CA LEU A 299 -4.29 9.18 31.43
C LEU A 299 -4.97 8.68 32.71
N LEU A 300 -6.13 9.25 33.05
CA LEU A 300 -7.00 8.77 34.13
C LEU A 300 -8.11 7.91 33.55
N PHE A 301 -8.34 6.76 34.17
CA PHE A 301 -9.35 5.78 33.78
C PHE A 301 -10.53 5.76 34.76
N SER A 302 -11.67 5.23 34.31
CA SER A 302 -12.92 5.25 35.08
C SER A 302 -12.88 4.40 36.37
N ASP A 303 -11.92 3.48 36.47
CA ASP A 303 -11.64 2.69 37.67
C ASP A 303 -10.73 3.44 38.68
N GLY A 304 -10.36 4.68 38.37
CA GLY A 304 -9.45 5.52 39.17
C GLY A 304 -7.97 5.24 38.90
N SER A 305 -7.63 4.27 38.04
CA SER A 305 -6.23 4.00 37.69
C SER A 305 -5.65 5.13 36.84
N VAL A 306 -4.37 5.43 37.04
CA VAL A 306 -3.62 6.42 36.26
C VAL A 306 -2.53 5.70 35.48
N LEU A 307 -2.42 5.99 34.19
CA LEU A 307 -1.33 5.55 33.32
C LEU A 307 -0.47 6.77 32.96
N PRO A 308 0.72 6.92 33.55
CA PRO A 308 1.64 7.99 33.18
C PRO A 308 2.05 7.88 31.71
N ALA A 309 2.12 9.02 31.02
CA ALA A 309 2.53 9.06 29.61
C ALA A 309 3.16 10.40 29.23
N ASP A 310 4.33 10.36 28.60
CA ASP A 310 4.99 11.54 28.05
C ASP A 310 4.38 11.98 26.70
N VAL A 311 3.84 11.02 25.94
CA VAL A 311 3.23 11.24 24.62
C VAL A 311 1.98 10.37 24.48
N VAL A 312 0.89 10.96 23.98
CA VAL A 312 -0.36 10.27 23.67
C VAL A 312 -0.63 10.35 22.18
N ILE A 313 -0.73 9.20 21.51
CA ILE A 313 -0.99 9.11 20.06
C ILE A 313 -2.42 8.63 19.83
N PHE A 314 -3.18 9.41 19.04
CA PHE A 314 -4.56 9.08 18.67
C PHE A 314 -4.60 8.21 17.42
N ALA A 315 -4.43 6.91 17.58
CA ALA A 315 -4.67 5.92 16.52
C ALA A 315 -6.16 5.51 16.44
N THR A 316 -7.07 6.50 16.44
CA THR A 316 -8.51 6.27 16.64
C THR A 316 -9.34 6.09 15.36
N GLY A 317 -8.70 6.09 14.19
CA GLY A 317 -9.33 5.96 12.88
C GLY A 317 -9.81 7.30 12.30
N PHE A 318 -10.58 7.22 11.22
CA PHE A 318 -11.10 8.36 10.46
C PHE A 318 -12.63 8.29 10.31
N THR A 319 -13.27 9.42 10.02
CA THR A 319 -14.67 9.43 9.58
C THR A 319 -14.74 8.88 8.15
N GLY A 320 -15.44 7.75 7.98
CA GLY A 320 -15.42 7.00 6.72
C GLY A 320 -16.47 7.41 5.69
N ASN A 321 -17.52 8.18 6.06
CA ASN A 321 -18.64 8.48 5.16
C ASN A 321 -18.35 9.72 4.30
N LEU A 322 -18.05 9.54 3.02
CA LEU A 322 -17.84 10.65 2.06
C LEU A 322 -19.05 11.58 1.91
N ARG A 323 -20.25 11.15 2.29
CA ARG A 323 -21.44 12.00 2.32
C ARG A 323 -21.25 13.24 3.22
N ASP A 324 -20.49 13.11 4.31
CA ASP A 324 -20.18 14.26 5.18
C ASP A 324 -19.26 15.28 4.49
N SER A 325 -18.39 14.81 3.59
CA SER A 325 -17.61 15.70 2.72
C SER A 325 -18.50 16.40 1.70
N VAL A 326 -19.53 15.73 1.17
CA VAL A 326 -20.52 16.36 0.27
C VAL A 326 -21.24 17.51 0.96
N ARG A 327 -21.68 17.34 2.22
CA ARG A 327 -22.27 18.44 3.00
C ARG A 327 -21.33 19.65 3.05
N THR A 328 -20.05 19.39 3.31
CA THR A 328 -19.02 20.43 3.48
C THR A 328 -18.77 21.21 2.20
N PHE A 329 -18.66 20.52 1.05
CA PHE A 329 -18.28 21.15 -0.22
C PHE A 329 -19.46 21.65 -1.06
N PHE A 330 -20.62 21.01 -0.95
CA PHE A 330 -21.76 21.21 -1.85
C PHE A 330 -23.04 21.66 -1.14
N GLY A 331 -23.03 21.74 0.19
CA GLY A 331 -24.14 22.21 1.01
C GLY A 331 -25.22 21.16 1.28
N GLU A 332 -26.19 21.57 2.10
CA GLU A 332 -27.27 20.70 2.59
C GLU A 332 -28.18 20.17 1.47
N ASP A 333 -28.46 20.98 0.44
CA ASP A 333 -29.35 20.57 -0.64
C ASP A 333 -28.84 19.33 -1.39
N ILE A 334 -27.54 19.27 -1.66
CA ILE A 334 -26.93 18.11 -2.32
C ILE A 334 -26.76 16.97 -1.32
N TYR A 335 -26.34 17.26 -0.07
CA TYR A 335 -26.23 16.27 1.00
C TYR A 335 -27.51 15.46 1.21
N ASN A 336 -28.67 16.12 1.19
CA ASN A 336 -29.97 15.48 1.41
C ASN A 336 -30.44 14.61 0.23
N ARG A 337 -29.80 14.74 -0.95
CA ARG A 337 -30.12 13.96 -2.15
C ARG A 337 -29.25 12.74 -2.35
N VAL A 338 -28.06 12.73 -1.76
CA VAL A 338 -27.06 11.68 -1.98
C VAL A 338 -27.16 10.57 -0.94
N GLU A 339 -26.89 9.34 -1.35
CA GLU A 339 -26.80 8.18 -0.47
C GLU A 339 -25.59 8.29 0.47
N ASP A 340 -25.64 7.52 1.56
CA ASP A 340 -24.47 7.27 2.40
C ASP A 340 -23.39 6.56 1.60
N TYR A 341 -22.14 6.92 1.89
CA TYR A 341 -20.98 6.23 1.34
C TYR A 341 -20.58 5.08 2.26
N TRP A 342 -20.46 3.89 1.66
CA TRP A 342 -20.01 2.67 2.30
C TRP A 342 -20.99 2.10 3.34
N GLY A 343 -20.67 0.92 3.86
CA GLY A 343 -21.64 0.08 4.54
C GLY A 343 -22.34 -0.85 3.54
N VAL A 344 -22.94 -1.90 4.06
CA VAL A 344 -23.65 -2.91 3.28
C VAL A 344 -25.15 -2.65 3.37
N ASP A 345 -25.80 -2.63 2.22
CA ASP A 345 -27.26 -2.48 2.08
C ASP A 345 -28.01 -3.81 2.34
N PRO A 346 -29.35 -3.85 2.27
CA PRO A 346 -30.10 -5.10 2.46
C PRO A 346 -29.84 -6.21 1.43
N GLU A 347 -29.29 -5.88 0.26
CA GLU A 347 -28.97 -6.86 -0.80
C GLU A 347 -27.58 -7.46 -0.63
N GLY A 348 -26.73 -6.82 0.20
CA GLY A 348 -25.35 -7.23 0.39
C GLY A 348 -24.35 -6.37 -0.38
N GLU A 349 -24.78 -5.27 -1.00
CA GLU A 349 -23.94 -4.40 -1.80
C GLU A 349 -23.45 -3.18 -1.01
N LEU A 350 -22.34 -2.58 -1.47
CA LEU A 350 -21.80 -1.37 -0.85
C LEU A 350 -22.65 -0.15 -1.21
N LYS A 351 -23.07 0.62 -0.19
CA LYS A 351 -23.93 1.80 -0.37
C LYS A 351 -23.21 2.93 -1.11
N GLY A 352 -23.88 3.50 -2.11
CA GLY A 352 -23.47 4.73 -2.81
C GLY A 352 -22.13 4.69 -3.58
N VAL A 353 -21.37 3.59 -3.57
CA VAL A 353 -20.05 3.52 -4.20
C VAL A 353 -20.16 2.92 -5.60
N TYR A 354 -19.54 3.54 -6.58
CA TYR A 354 -19.53 3.11 -8.00
C TYR A 354 -20.88 3.14 -8.72
N VAL A 355 -21.95 3.52 -8.02
CA VAL A 355 -23.33 3.63 -8.51
C VAL A 355 -23.81 5.08 -8.46
N PRO A 356 -24.93 5.43 -9.11
CA PRO A 356 -25.50 6.77 -9.00
C PRO A 356 -25.85 7.07 -7.54
N THR A 357 -25.32 8.17 -7.01
CA THR A 357 -25.51 8.53 -5.59
C THR A 357 -26.89 9.11 -5.27
N GLY A 358 -27.71 9.41 -6.28
CA GLY A 358 -28.95 10.19 -6.15
C GLY A 358 -28.83 11.63 -6.70
N HIS A 359 -27.62 12.10 -6.98
CA HIS A 359 -27.37 13.34 -7.73
C HIS A 359 -26.86 13.05 -9.16
N PRO A 360 -27.45 13.63 -10.23
CA PRO A 360 -26.99 13.44 -11.60
C PRO A 360 -25.68 14.21 -11.79
N GLY A 361 -24.55 13.51 -11.74
CA GLY A 361 -23.22 14.13 -11.85
C GLY A 361 -22.28 13.88 -10.67
N LEU A 362 -22.72 13.14 -9.65
CA LEU A 362 -21.89 12.80 -8.50
C LEU A 362 -21.82 11.29 -8.30
N TRP A 363 -20.60 10.76 -8.22
CA TRP A 363 -20.30 9.37 -7.88
C TRP A 363 -19.27 9.34 -6.76
N TYR A 364 -19.39 8.36 -5.87
CA TYR A 364 -18.32 8.03 -4.95
C TYR A 364 -17.46 6.90 -5.48
N MET A 365 -16.17 6.96 -5.16
CA MET A 365 -15.22 5.86 -5.37
C MET A 365 -14.37 5.72 -4.12
N GLY A 366 -13.95 4.50 -3.80
CA GLY A 366 -13.03 4.25 -2.68
C GLY A 366 -12.75 2.78 -2.46
N GLY A 367 -12.17 2.42 -1.33
CA GLY A 367 -11.61 1.08 -1.13
C GLY A 367 -10.23 0.92 -1.79
N GLY A 368 -9.81 -0.33 -2.00
CA GLY A 368 -8.44 -0.65 -2.44
C GLY A 368 -8.21 -0.57 -3.95
N MET A 369 -6.94 -0.70 -4.37
CA MET A 369 -6.56 -0.63 -5.80
C MET A 369 -7.29 -1.65 -6.68
N GLY A 370 -7.52 -2.88 -6.19
CA GLY A 370 -8.25 -3.90 -6.96
C GLY A 370 -9.70 -3.49 -7.25
N GLN A 371 -10.38 -2.88 -6.27
CA GLN A 371 -11.72 -2.33 -6.47
C GLN A 371 -11.69 -1.16 -7.45
N ALA A 372 -10.74 -0.24 -7.29
CA ALA A 372 -10.60 0.91 -8.20
C ALA A 372 -10.39 0.46 -9.66
N ARG A 373 -9.48 -0.51 -9.90
CA ARG A 373 -9.24 -1.05 -11.25
C ARG A 373 -10.48 -1.73 -11.83
N PHE A 374 -11.23 -2.46 -11.01
CA PHE A 374 -12.44 -3.14 -11.47
C PHE A 374 -13.60 -2.18 -11.73
N TYR A 375 -13.91 -1.29 -10.78
CA TYR A 375 -15.15 -0.52 -10.79
C TYR A 375 -15.08 0.80 -11.56
N SER A 376 -13.90 1.42 -11.71
CA SER A 376 -13.76 2.71 -12.39
C SER A 376 -14.33 2.70 -13.81
N ARG A 377 -14.22 1.57 -14.52
CA ARG A 377 -14.79 1.43 -15.87
C ARG A 377 -16.32 1.57 -15.87
N PHE A 378 -17.02 1.07 -14.85
CA PHE A 378 -18.48 1.15 -14.79
C PHE A 378 -18.94 2.58 -14.50
N VAL A 379 -18.22 3.31 -13.65
CA VAL A 379 -18.47 4.75 -13.42
C VAL A 379 -18.25 5.54 -14.71
N ALA A 380 -17.14 5.30 -15.42
CA ALA A 380 -16.87 5.96 -16.68
C ALA A 380 -17.95 5.69 -17.75
N LEU A 381 -18.44 4.44 -17.83
CA LEU A 381 -19.53 4.06 -18.74
C LEU A 381 -20.85 4.73 -18.35
N GLN A 382 -21.19 4.81 -17.06
CA GLN A 382 -22.37 5.55 -16.58
C GLN A 382 -22.29 7.04 -16.96
N ILE A 383 -21.14 7.68 -16.73
CA ILE A 383 -20.91 9.08 -17.09
C ILE A 383 -21.06 9.26 -18.60
N ARG A 384 -20.41 8.43 -19.40
CA ARG A 384 -20.48 8.50 -20.87
C ARG A 384 -21.91 8.33 -21.37
N ALA A 385 -22.62 7.33 -20.87
CA ALA A 385 -24.02 7.08 -21.21
C ALA A 385 -24.91 8.29 -20.86
N SER A 386 -24.69 8.91 -19.70
CA SER A 386 -25.41 10.13 -19.30
C SER A 386 -25.10 11.32 -20.21
N LEU A 387 -23.85 11.49 -20.64
CA LEU A 387 -23.45 12.58 -21.55
C LEU A 387 -24.04 12.40 -22.96
N ASP A 388 -24.23 11.16 -23.39
CA ASP A 388 -24.88 10.84 -24.67
C ASP A 388 -26.41 10.99 -24.63
N GLY A 389 -26.98 11.39 -23.49
CA GLY A 389 -28.42 11.53 -23.29
C GLY A 389 -29.16 10.20 -23.15
N THR A 390 -28.42 9.10 -22.98
CA THR A 390 -28.95 7.73 -22.84
C THR A 390 -28.39 7.08 -21.57
N PRO A 391 -28.70 7.60 -20.37
CA PRO A 391 -28.18 7.05 -19.12
C PRO A 391 -28.56 5.57 -18.97
N LEU A 392 -27.69 4.80 -18.32
CA LEU A 392 -27.97 3.38 -18.07
C LEU A 392 -29.26 3.24 -17.25
N PRO A 393 -30.14 2.31 -17.61
CA PRO A 393 -31.39 2.11 -16.88
C PRO A 393 -31.08 1.57 -15.47
N VAL A 394 -31.51 2.31 -14.45
CA VAL A 394 -31.43 1.88 -13.05
C VAL A 394 -32.71 1.15 -12.71
N TYR A 395 -32.61 -0.10 -12.28
CA TYR A 395 -33.75 -0.86 -11.81
C TYR A 395 -34.25 -0.29 -10.46
N GLN A 396 -35.54 0.00 -10.36
CA GLN A 396 -36.20 0.58 -9.18
C GLN A 396 -37.29 -0.34 -8.62
N GLY A 397 -37.31 -1.61 -9.05
CA GLY A 397 -38.34 -2.57 -8.64
C GLY A 397 -38.07 -3.21 -7.28
N ILE A 398 -38.54 -4.44 -7.07
CA ILE A 398 -38.46 -5.11 -5.76
C ILE A 398 -36.99 -5.30 -5.35
N HIS A 399 -36.61 -4.61 -4.29
CA HIS A 399 -35.42 -4.90 -3.47
C HIS A 399 -35.87 -5.79 -2.31
N LEU A 400 -35.00 -6.65 -1.76
CA LEU A 400 -35.33 -7.57 -0.66
C LEU A 400 -35.82 -6.84 0.61
N LYS A 401 -37.11 -6.46 0.63
CA LYS A 401 -38.01 -6.17 1.77
C LYS A 401 -39.42 -5.76 1.32
N GLU A 402 -40.12 -6.69 0.66
CA GLU A 402 -41.61 -6.77 0.76
C GLU A 402 -42.08 -7.98 1.61
N ASN A 403 -41.16 -8.83 2.09
CA ASN A 403 -41.50 -10.03 2.87
C ASN A 403 -40.95 -9.97 4.30
N SER A 404 -41.36 -8.96 5.08
CA SER A 404 -41.19 -8.95 6.54
C SER A 404 -42.39 -8.25 7.18
N ALA A 405 -43.53 -8.94 7.19
CA ALA A 405 -44.63 -8.67 8.10
C ALA A 405 -44.29 -9.19 9.50
#